data_AF-A0A0F9ADH4-F1
#
_entry.id   AF-A0A0F9ADH4-F1
#
_cell.length_a   1.000
_cell.length_b   1.000
_cell.length_c   1.000
_cell.angle_alpha   90.00
_cell.angle_beta   90.00
_cell.angle_gamma   90.00
#
_symmetry.space_group_name_H-M   'P 1'
#
loop_
_entity.id
_entity.type
_entity.pdbx_description
1 polymer ?
#
loop_
_entity_poly.entity_id
_entity_poly.type
_entity_poly.pdbx_seq_one_letter_code
_entity_poly.pdbx_strand_id
1 'polypeptide(L)'
;ALSKENKKLVNILIECRQRNLFLFIVLPSIFILDRYIALFRSHGLFHSAIYKKDYKKRYYKSYNFKSKHLLYILGQKYLSYSKPKIYKKHMFYGKLPSAITKEDYQKKKEESFKEKEIEEDPALTRAFIQRDTIIRLLKKTTKITLVDIAKSLEEAGQPITTVQIGRIARKIIKTT
;
A
#
# COMPACT_ATOMS: atom_id res chain seq x y z
N ALA A 1 1.59 11.30 -15.73
CA ALA A 1 2.63 10.25 -15.67
C ALA A 1 2.29 9.27 -14.55
N LEU A 2 2.50 7.95 -14.74
CA LEU A 2 2.29 6.93 -13.68
C LEU A 2 3.24 7.19 -12.50
N SER A 3 2.75 7.10 -11.26
CA SER A 3 3.59 7.22 -10.05
C SER A 3 4.70 6.15 -10.04
N LYS A 4 5.84 6.43 -9.37
CA LYS A 4 6.98 5.49 -9.27
C LYS A 4 6.54 4.11 -8.72
N GLU A 5 5.61 4.12 -7.78
CA GLU A 5 5.02 2.92 -7.16
C GLU A 5 4.16 2.13 -8.15
N ASN A 6 3.29 2.80 -8.92
CA ASN A 6 2.48 2.12 -9.94
C ASN A 6 3.36 1.47 -11.02
N LYS A 7 4.46 2.13 -11.42
CA LYS A 7 5.41 1.54 -12.38
C LYS A 7 6.06 0.27 -11.82
N LYS A 8 6.51 0.31 -10.56
CA LYS A 8 7.08 -0.87 -9.89
C LYS A 8 6.09 -2.02 -9.83
N LEU A 9 4.83 -1.73 -9.49
CA LEU A 9 3.77 -2.73 -9.42
C LEU A 9 3.44 -3.33 -10.80
N VAL A 10 3.43 -2.50 -11.86
CA VAL A 10 3.27 -2.99 -13.23
C VAL A 10 4.41 -3.92 -13.64
N ASN A 11 5.66 -3.60 -13.31
CA ASN A 11 6.82 -4.46 -13.60
C ASN A 11 6.70 -5.82 -12.90
N ILE A 12 6.33 -5.83 -11.63
CA ILE A 12 6.08 -7.07 -10.88
C ILE A 12 5.01 -7.92 -11.57
N LEU A 13 3.91 -7.30 -12.02
CA LEU A 13 2.84 -8.00 -12.74
C LEU A 13 3.28 -8.55 -14.10
N ILE A 14 4.23 -7.90 -14.77
CA ILE A 14 4.84 -8.40 -16.02
C ILE A 14 5.68 -9.64 -15.73
N GLU A 15 6.53 -9.59 -14.71
CA GLU A 15 7.37 -10.72 -14.29
C GLU A 15 6.52 -11.91 -13.84
N CYS A 16 5.45 -11.68 -13.05
CA CYS A 16 4.52 -12.73 -12.66
C CYS A 16 3.94 -13.46 -13.87
N ARG A 17 3.55 -12.72 -14.92
CA ARG A 17 3.03 -13.32 -16.16
C ARG A 17 4.10 -14.17 -16.87
N GLN A 18 5.33 -13.67 -16.98
CA GLN A 18 6.42 -14.40 -17.62
C GLN A 18 6.75 -15.71 -16.89
N ARG A 19 6.68 -15.70 -15.57
CA ARG A 19 6.93 -16.88 -14.70
C ARG A 19 5.70 -17.77 -14.50
N ASN A 20 4.58 -17.48 -15.17
CA ASN A 20 3.29 -18.17 -15.01
C ASN A 20 2.82 -18.26 -13.54
N LEU A 21 3.05 -17.20 -12.77
CA LEU A 21 2.64 -17.08 -11.37
C LEU A 21 1.24 -16.48 -11.25
N PHE A 22 0.47 -16.97 -10.28
CA PHE A 22 -0.81 -16.39 -9.91
C PHE A 22 -0.65 -15.45 -8.73
N LEU A 23 -1.01 -14.18 -8.92
CA LEU A 23 -1.01 -13.17 -7.86
C LEU A 23 -2.45 -12.83 -7.45
N PHE A 24 -2.72 -12.93 -6.15
CA PHE A 24 -3.97 -12.44 -5.56
C PHE A 24 -3.73 -11.08 -4.91
N ILE A 25 -4.38 -10.05 -5.45
CA ILE A 25 -4.35 -8.71 -4.87
C ILE A 25 -5.65 -8.50 -4.10
N VAL A 26 -5.54 -8.31 -2.79
CA VAL A 26 -6.69 -8.06 -1.90
C VAL A 26 -6.82 -6.55 -1.70
N LEU A 27 -7.93 -5.99 -2.16
CA LEU A 27 -8.21 -4.56 -2.15
C LEU A 27 -9.60 -4.31 -1.55
N PRO A 28 -9.85 -3.16 -0.93
CA PRO A 28 -11.21 -2.77 -0.55
C PRO A 28 -12.11 -2.55 -1.78
N SER A 29 -11.54 -2.08 -2.90
CA SER A 29 -12.28 -1.87 -4.14
C SER A 29 -11.37 -1.95 -5.37
N ILE A 30 -11.85 -2.61 -6.43
CA ILE A 30 -11.13 -2.67 -7.71
C ILE A 30 -11.01 -1.30 -8.39
N PHE A 31 -11.94 -0.39 -8.12
CA PHE A 31 -11.99 0.93 -8.78
C PHE A 31 -10.86 1.88 -8.35
N ILE A 32 -10.18 1.57 -7.24
CA ILE A 32 -9.01 2.32 -6.75
C ILE A 32 -7.74 1.90 -7.50
N LEU A 33 -7.74 0.69 -8.07
CA LEU A 33 -6.61 0.17 -8.80
C LEU A 33 -6.43 0.93 -10.11
N ASP A 34 -5.17 1.14 -10.50
CA ASP A 34 -4.83 1.78 -11.76
C ASP A 34 -5.57 1.11 -12.92
N ARG A 35 -6.15 1.91 -13.81
CA ARG A 35 -6.96 1.46 -14.94
C ARG A 35 -6.23 0.41 -15.76
N TYR A 36 -4.92 0.56 -15.96
CA TYR A 36 -4.14 -0.40 -16.73
C TYR A 36 -4.17 -1.80 -16.09
N ILE A 37 -4.01 -1.87 -14.78
CA ILE A 37 -3.95 -3.13 -14.03
C ILE A 37 -5.35 -3.74 -13.90
N ALA A 38 -6.34 -2.90 -13.56
CA ALA A 38 -7.72 -3.31 -13.36
C ALA A 38 -8.34 -3.85 -14.65
N LEU A 39 -8.04 -3.27 -15.81
CA LEU A 39 -8.59 -3.72 -17.08
C LEU A 39 -7.77 -4.86 -17.71
N PHE A 40 -6.45 -4.68 -17.85
CA PHE A 40 -5.64 -5.53 -18.74
C PHE A 40 -4.80 -6.59 -18.04
N ARG A 41 -4.34 -6.35 -16.80
CA ARG A 41 -3.44 -7.30 -16.11
C ARG A 41 -4.16 -8.28 -15.20
N SER A 42 -5.28 -7.89 -14.61
CA SER A 42 -6.12 -8.80 -13.82
C SER A 42 -6.98 -9.70 -14.71
N HIS A 43 -7.11 -10.98 -14.38
CA HIS A 43 -7.94 -11.92 -15.16
C HIS A 43 -9.33 -12.14 -14.55
N GLY A 44 -9.42 -12.14 -13.23
CA GLY A 44 -10.68 -12.31 -12.52
C GLY A 44 -10.76 -11.40 -11.29
N LEU A 45 -11.98 -11.21 -10.80
CA LEU A 45 -12.26 -10.47 -9.58
C LEU A 45 -13.25 -11.27 -8.72
N PHE A 46 -12.90 -11.45 -7.46
CA PHE A 46 -13.82 -11.93 -6.45
C PHE A 46 -14.27 -10.75 -5.58
N HIS A 47 -15.51 -10.32 -5.75
CA HIS A 47 -16.09 -9.26 -4.94
C HIS A 47 -16.82 -9.88 -3.76
N SER A 48 -16.27 -9.73 -2.56
CA SER A 48 -16.91 -10.12 -1.31
C SER A 48 -17.93 -9.07 -0.89
N ALA A 49 -19.14 -9.52 -0.51
CA ALA A 49 -20.23 -8.66 -0.11
C ALA A 49 -21.02 -9.27 1.06
N ILE A 50 -21.70 -8.40 1.80
CA ILE A 50 -22.53 -8.75 2.96
C ILE A 50 -24.00 -8.55 2.58
N TYR A 51 -24.89 -9.41 3.06
CA TYR A 51 -26.33 -9.20 2.88
C TYR A 51 -26.80 -8.03 3.76
N LYS A 52 -27.47 -7.04 3.17
CA LYS A 52 -27.97 -5.86 3.90
C LYS A 52 -28.89 -6.21 5.09
N LYS A 53 -29.66 -7.30 4.98
CA LYS A 53 -30.60 -7.73 6.02
C LYS A 53 -29.95 -8.62 7.09
N ASP A 54 -28.81 -9.25 6.78
CA ASP A 54 -28.15 -10.20 7.67
C ASP A 54 -26.63 -10.12 7.50
N TYR A 55 -26.00 -9.43 8.44
CA TYR A 55 -24.55 -9.19 8.42
C TYR A 55 -23.71 -10.46 8.60
N LYS A 56 -24.31 -11.55 9.10
CA LYS A 56 -23.64 -12.84 9.25
C LYS A 56 -23.55 -13.57 7.91
N LYS A 57 -24.49 -13.34 7.00
CA LYS A 57 -24.47 -13.93 5.65
C LYS A 57 -23.51 -13.15 4.76
N ARG A 58 -22.44 -13.82 4.37
CA ARG A 58 -21.45 -13.32 3.41
C ARG A 58 -21.54 -14.11 2.12
N TYR A 59 -21.39 -13.43 1.02
CA TYR A 59 -21.33 -14.04 -0.30
C TYR A 59 -20.27 -13.35 -1.14
N TYR A 60 -19.88 -14.01 -2.23
CA TYR A 60 -19.06 -13.38 -3.24
C TYR A 60 -19.67 -13.52 -4.62
N LYS A 61 -19.31 -12.58 -5.48
CA LYS A 61 -19.54 -12.64 -6.92
C LYS A 61 -18.20 -12.78 -7.62
N SER A 62 -18.13 -13.70 -8.58
CA SER A 62 -16.97 -13.87 -9.45
C SER A 62 -17.21 -13.12 -10.76
N TYR A 63 -16.28 -12.25 -11.12
CA TYR A 63 -16.26 -11.57 -12.41
C TYR A 63 -15.12 -12.18 -13.23
N ASN A 64 -15.43 -12.63 -14.44
CA ASN A 64 -14.42 -13.03 -15.41
C ASN A 64 -13.83 -11.79 -16.10
N PHE A 65 -12.85 -11.98 -16.98
CA PHE A 65 -12.18 -10.87 -17.66
C PHE A 65 -13.17 -9.87 -18.30
N LYS A 66 -14.14 -10.37 -19.06
CA LYS A 66 -15.14 -9.55 -19.77
C LYS A 66 -16.08 -8.81 -18.80
N SER A 67 -16.66 -9.51 -17.83
CA SER A 67 -17.62 -8.90 -16.89
C SER A 67 -16.93 -7.94 -15.92
N LYS A 68 -15.69 -8.22 -15.53
CA LYS A 68 -14.84 -7.32 -14.74
C LYS A 68 -14.47 -6.07 -15.54
N HIS A 69 -14.13 -6.21 -16.82
CA HIS A 69 -13.83 -5.06 -17.69
C HIS A 69 -15.03 -4.11 -17.77
N LEU A 70 -16.22 -4.66 -18.02
CA LEU A 70 -17.46 -3.90 -18.09
C LEU A 70 -17.86 -3.33 -16.71
N LEU A 71 -17.62 -4.07 -15.62
CA LEU A 71 -17.80 -3.60 -14.24
C LEU A 71 -16.98 -2.34 -14.00
N TYR A 72 -15.68 -2.38 -14.33
CA TYR A 72 -14.79 -1.26 -14.10
C TYR A 72 -15.28 -0.03 -14.85
N ILE A 73 -15.57 -0.15 -16.16
CA ILE A 73 -16.03 0.98 -16.99
C ILE A 73 -17.33 1.59 -16.45
N LEU A 74 -18.34 0.76 -16.14
CA LEU A 74 -19.65 1.27 -15.70
C LEU A 74 -19.65 1.74 -14.26
N GLY A 75 -18.82 1.13 -13.41
CA GLY A 75 -18.79 1.36 -11.97
C GLY A 75 -17.81 2.43 -11.52
N GLN A 76 -16.78 2.77 -12.31
CA GLN A 76 -15.65 3.60 -11.88
C GLN A 76 -16.08 4.97 -11.33
N LYS A 77 -17.07 5.64 -11.96
CA LYS A 77 -17.51 6.99 -11.57
C LYS A 77 -18.10 7.05 -10.16
N TYR A 78 -18.86 6.02 -9.76
CA TYR A 78 -19.57 5.98 -8.47
C TYR A 78 -19.09 4.84 -7.57
N LEU A 79 -17.96 4.22 -7.91
CA LEU A 79 -17.42 3.03 -7.26
C LEU A 79 -18.48 1.91 -7.09
N SER A 80 -19.36 1.77 -8.08
CA SER A 80 -20.57 0.96 -7.96
C SER A 80 -20.39 -0.45 -8.55
N TYR A 81 -20.75 -1.48 -7.77
CA TYR A 81 -20.76 -2.88 -8.23
C TYR A 81 -22.14 -3.33 -8.77
N SER A 82 -23.02 -2.39 -9.10
CA SER A 82 -24.38 -2.68 -9.53
C SER A 82 -24.46 -3.25 -10.95
N LYS A 83 -23.52 -2.87 -11.84
CA LYS A 83 -23.48 -3.30 -13.24
C LYS A 83 -22.07 -3.77 -13.61
N PRO A 84 -21.91 -4.89 -14.35
CA PRO A 84 -22.94 -5.78 -14.86
C PRO A 84 -23.61 -6.59 -13.75
N LYS A 85 -24.87 -6.96 -14.00
CA LYS A 85 -25.61 -7.81 -13.09
C LYS A 85 -25.10 -9.24 -13.21
N ILE A 86 -24.41 -9.71 -12.17
CA ILE A 86 -24.04 -11.12 -12.03
C ILE A 86 -25.08 -11.83 -11.18
N TYR A 87 -25.73 -12.83 -11.78
CA TYR A 87 -26.77 -13.64 -11.13
C TYR A 87 -26.17 -14.70 -10.21
N LYS A 88 -25.04 -15.31 -10.61
CA LYS A 88 -24.34 -16.30 -9.81
C LYS A 88 -23.73 -15.64 -8.57
N LYS A 89 -24.20 -16.06 -7.40
CA LYS A 89 -23.66 -15.68 -6.09
C LYS A 89 -23.27 -16.95 -5.37
N HIS A 90 -22.10 -16.93 -4.75
CA HIS A 90 -21.60 -18.06 -3.99
C HIS A 90 -21.54 -17.68 -2.51
N MET A 91 -21.95 -18.60 -1.63
CA MET A 91 -21.92 -18.37 -0.19
C MET A 91 -20.57 -18.77 0.39
N PHE A 92 -20.14 -18.05 1.43
CA PHE A 92 -19.04 -18.52 2.27
C PHE A 92 -19.63 -19.46 3.33
N TYR A 93 -19.21 -20.71 3.32
CA TYR A 93 -19.76 -21.75 4.21
C TYR A 93 -19.14 -21.76 5.62
N GLY A 94 -18.20 -20.85 5.91
CA GLY A 94 -17.54 -20.77 7.21
C GLY A 94 -16.68 -21.99 7.58
N LYS A 95 -16.52 -22.95 6.66
CA LYS A 95 -15.65 -24.11 6.82
C LYS A 95 -14.21 -23.71 6.56
N LEU A 96 -13.37 -23.88 7.56
CA LEU A 96 -11.92 -23.77 7.41
C LEU A 96 -11.38 -25.06 6.77
N PRO A 97 -10.22 -25.00 6.10
CA PRO A 97 -9.50 -26.21 5.69
C PRO A 97 -9.25 -27.11 6.90
N SER A 98 -9.28 -28.43 6.72
CA SER A 98 -9.06 -29.41 7.80
C SER A 98 -7.72 -29.24 8.52
N ALA A 99 -6.73 -28.64 7.84
CA ALA A 99 -5.40 -28.37 8.39
C ALA A 99 -5.33 -27.16 9.35
N ILE A 100 -6.40 -26.38 9.52
CA ILE A 100 -6.37 -25.15 10.31
C ILE A 100 -7.51 -25.16 11.34
N THR A 101 -7.15 -25.07 12.62
CA THR A 101 -8.11 -24.91 13.70
C THR A 101 -8.64 -23.47 13.75
N LYS A 102 -9.83 -23.30 14.34
CA LYS A 102 -10.45 -21.96 14.48
C LYS A 102 -9.62 -21.03 15.36
N GLU A 103 -9.00 -21.57 16.39
CA GLU A 103 -8.14 -20.84 17.34
C GLU A 103 -6.86 -20.37 16.65
N ASP A 104 -6.18 -21.26 15.91
CA ASP A 104 -4.99 -20.91 15.14
C ASP A 104 -5.29 -19.83 14.09
N TYR A 105 -6.45 -19.90 13.45
CA TYR A 105 -6.89 -18.88 12.50
C TYR A 105 -7.11 -17.51 13.18
N GLN A 106 -7.74 -17.48 14.36
CA GLN A 106 -7.95 -16.24 15.12
C GLN A 106 -6.62 -15.65 15.58
N LYS A 107 -5.71 -16.49 16.10
CA LYS A 107 -4.36 -16.07 16.51
C LYS A 107 -3.58 -15.45 15.35
N LYS A 108 -3.52 -16.11 14.19
CA LYS A 108 -2.87 -15.58 12.98
C LYS A 108 -3.49 -14.26 12.51
N LYS A 109 -4.81 -14.12 12.66
CA LYS A 109 -5.51 -12.89 12.30
C LYS A 109 -5.15 -11.74 13.25
N GLU A 110 -5.09 -11.99 14.55
CA GLU A 110 -4.66 -11.01 15.55
C GLU A 110 -3.19 -10.62 15.35
N GLU A 111 -2.31 -11.58 15.13
CA GLU A 111 -0.90 -11.34 14.80
C GLU A 111 -0.73 -10.49 13.54
N SER A 112 -1.58 -10.66 12.53
CA SER A 112 -1.56 -9.82 11.32
C SER A 112 -1.96 -8.37 11.57
N PHE A 113 -2.69 -8.06 12.65
CA PHE A 113 -3.07 -6.69 13.01
C PHE A 113 -2.05 -6.01 13.93
N LYS A 114 -1.25 -6.80 14.68
CA LYS A 114 -0.09 -6.28 15.39
C LYS A 114 0.90 -5.84 14.32
N GLU A 115 0.97 -4.53 14.10
CA GLU A 115 1.62 -3.89 12.97
C GLU A 115 2.96 -4.54 12.63
N LYS A 116 3.11 -4.99 11.38
CA LYS A 116 4.45 -5.02 10.79
C LYS A 116 4.80 -3.56 10.60
N GLU A 117 5.49 -2.97 11.57
CA GLU A 117 6.27 -1.76 11.32
C GLU A 117 6.97 -2.01 9.98
N ILE A 118 6.77 -1.10 9.02
CA ILE A 118 7.49 -1.18 7.75
C ILE A 118 8.95 -1.26 8.18
N GLU A 119 9.62 -2.39 7.93
CA GLU A 119 11.05 -2.53 8.13
C GLU A 119 11.72 -1.56 7.16
N GLU A 120 11.73 -0.28 7.51
CA GLU A 120 12.73 0.65 7.03
C GLU A 120 14.06 0.03 7.44
N ASP A 121 14.95 -0.16 6.49
CA ASP A 121 16.26 -0.75 6.73
C ASP A 121 16.87 -0.06 7.97
N PRO A 122 17.06 -0.77 9.09
CA PRO A 122 17.40 -0.14 10.36
C PRO A 122 18.75 0.57 10.30
N ALA A 123 19.59 0.26 9.30
CA ALA A 123 20.81 1.00 9.01
C ALA A 123 20.51 2.39 8.40
N LEU A 124 19.59 2.48 7.43
CA LEU A 124 19.18 3.74 6.82
C LEU A 124 18.49 4.65 7.84
N THR A 125 17.59 4.10 8.65
CA THR A 125 16.89 4.87 9.70
C THR A 125 17.88 5.44 10.72
N ARG A 126 18.88 4.65 11.14
CA ARG A 126 19.97 5.11 12.02
C ARG A 126 20.79 6.23 11.38
N ALA A 127 21.21 6.08 10.12
CA ALA A 127 21.99 7.09 9.41
C ALA A 127 21.21 8.42 9.27
N PHE A 128 19.90 8.36 8.98
CA PHE A 128 19.05 9.55 8.92
C PHE A 128 18.92 10.23 10.29
N ILE A 129 18.72 9.46 11.37
CA ILE A 129 18.65 9.99 12.73
C ILE A 129 19.96 10.68 13.13
N GLN A 130 21.11 10.05 12.84
CA GLN A 130 22.43 10.61 13.15
C GLN A 130 22.66 11.92 12.39
N ARG A 131 22.43 11.93 11.07
CA ARG A 131 22.55 13.13 10.24
C ARG A 131 21.67 14.27 10.76
N ASP A 132 20.40 13.98 11.02
CA ASP A 132 19.44 14.98 11.49
C ASP A 132 19.83 15.56 12.85
N THR A 133 20.42 14.72 13.72
CA THR A 133 20.93 15.13 15.03
C THR A 133 22.15 16.04 14.89
N ILE A 134 23.10 15.70 14.01
CA ILE A 134 24.30 16.51 13.74
C ILE A 134 23.91 17.89 13.18
N ILE A 135 23.02 17.94 12.19
CA ILE A 135 22.55 19.22 11.60
C ILE A 135 21.90 20.10 12.67
N ARG A 136 21.13 19.52 13.59
CA ARG A 136 20.52 20.26 14.70
C ARG A 136 21.56 20.75 15.69
N LEU A 137 22.54 19.91 16.05
CA LEU A 137 23.64 20.28 16.94
C LEU A 137 24.44 21.43 16.34
N LEU A 138 24.83 21.34 15.07
CA LEU A 138 25.52 22.40 14.34
C LEU A 138 24.76 23.71 14.40
N LYS A 139 23.43 23.70 14.17
CA LYS A 139 22.63 24.93 14.24
C LYS A 139 22.50 25.51 15.65
N LYS A 140 22.61 24.68 16.70
CA LYS A 140 22.57 25.13 18.10
C LYS A 140 23.92 25.65 18.59
N THR A 141 25.00 24.95 18.25
CA THR A 141 26.36 25.28 18.71
C THR A 141 26.96 26.41 17.90
N THR A 142 26.67 26.45 16.59
CA THR A 142 27.15 27.48 15.68
C THR A 142 25.99 28.38 15.29
N LYS A 143 26.19 29.71 15.35
CA LYS A 143 25.17 30.68 14.89
C LYS A 143 25.04 30.76 13.36
N ILE A 144 25.52 29.74 12.64
CA ILE A 144 25.58 29.67 11.18
C ILE A 144 24.16 29.69 10.59
N THR A 145 23.98 30.39 9.46
CA THR A 145 22.66 30.48 8.83
C THR A 145 22.29 29.18 8.11
N LEU A 146 20.99 28.97 7.85
CA LEU A 146 20.55 27.75 7.12
C LEU A 146 21.10 27.70 5.68
N VAL A 147 21.38 28.86 5.10
CA VAL A 147 21.94 29.01 3.75
C VAL A 147 23.39 28.53 3.73
N ASP A 148 24.17 28.95 4.73
CA ASP A 148 25.57 28.54 4.86
C ASP A 148 25.70 27.02 5.10
N ILE A 149 24.82 26.44 5.95
CA ILE A 149 24.80 24.98 6.16
C ILE A 149 24.48 24.25 4.85
N ALA A 150 23.53 24.74 4.05
CA ALA A 150 23.20 24.13 2.76
C ALA A 150 24.40 24.18 1.80
N LYS A 151 25.06 25.34 1.72
CA LYS A 151 26.23 25.55 0.87
C LYS A 151 27.42 24.66 1.29
N SER A 152 27.72 24.56 2.57
CA SER A 152 28.80 23.67 3.04
C SER A 152 28.50 22.19 2.80
N LEU A 153 27.23 21.77 2.86
CA LEU A 153 26.84 20.41 2.53
C LEU A 153 26.89 20.14 1.02
N GLU A 154 26.56 21.13 0.20
CA GLU A 154 26.73 21.08 -1.26
C GLU A 154 28.21 20.95 -1.67
N GLU A 155 29.10 21.73 -1.04
CA GLU A 155 30.55 21.62 -1.20
C GLU A 155 31.09 20.25 -0.78
N ALA A 156 30.49 19.62 0.24
CA ALA A 156 30.82 18.26 0.69
C ALA A 156 30.20 17.15 -0.19
N GLY A 157 29.54 17.49 -1.30
CA GLY A 157 28.92 16.53 -2.21
C GLY A 157 27.60 15.94 -1.72
N GLN A 158 26.98 16.52 -0.69
CA GLN A 158 25.66 16.14 -0.18
C GLN A 158 24.67 17.30 -0.32
N PRO A 159 24.12 17.54 -1.52
CA PRO A 159 23.20 18.65 -1.73
C PRO A 159 21.91 18.43 -0.94
N ILE A 160 21.69 19.25 0.09
CA ILE A 160 20.46 19.29 0.88
C ILE A 160 19.85 20.68 0.77
N THR A 161 18.55 20.75 0.49
CA THR A 161 17.86 22.03 0.36
C THR A 161 17.72 22.74 1.72
N THR A 162 17.76 24.08 1.70
CA THR A 162 17.53 24.92 2.88
C THR A 162 16.19 24.62 3.58
N VAL A 163 15.16 24.28 2.79
CA VAL A 163 13.83 23.88 3.30
C VAL A 163 13.90 22.58 4.10
N GLN A 164 14.66 21.59 3.62
CA GLN A 164 14.86 20.32 4.33
C GLN A 164 15.62 20.54 5.64
N ILE A 165 16.71 21.32 5.61
CA ILE A 165 17.48 21.67 6.81
C ILE A 165 16.58 22.39 7.83
N GLY A 166 15.75 23.33 7.38
CA GLY A 166 14.80 24.04 8.23
C GLY A 166 13.71 23.13 8.83
N ARG A 167 13.33 22.03 8.15
CA ARG A 167 12.43 21.01 8.72
C ARG A 167 13.14 20.18 9.78
N ILE A 168 14.38 19.75 9.52
CA ILE A 168 15.21 18.96 10.45
C ILE A 168 15.48 19.73 11.75
N ALA A 169 15.85 21.02 11.62
CA ALA A 169 16.15 21.88 12.75
C ALA A 169 14.92 22.13 13.66
N ARG A 170 13.71 22.21 13.07
CA ARG A 170 12.45 22.45 13.80
C ARG A 170 11.79 21.19 14.36
N LYS A 171 12.16 19.99 13.90
CA LYS A 171 11.54 18.73 14.33
C LYS A 171 11.82 18.51 15.82
N ILE A 172 10.77 18.59 16.65
CA ILE A 172 10.82 18.25 18.08
C ILE A 172 10.90 16.71 18.17
N ILE A 173 11.92 16.19 18.85
CA ILE A 173 11.93 14.78 19.23
C ILE A 173 10.90 14.65 20.36
N LYS A 174 9.82 13.91 20.15
CA LYS A 174 9.08 13.33 21.28
C LYS A 174 10.04 12.35 21.93
N THR A 175 10.67 12.75 23.02
CA THR A 175 11.28 11.82 23.95
C THR A 175 10.15 10.97 24.50
N THR A 176 10.08 9.73 24.02
CA THR A 176 9.38 8.62 24.69
C THR A 176 10.00 8.36 26.04
#